data_AF-A0AAD7LN04-F1
#
_entry.id   AF-A0AAD7LN04-F1
#
_cell.length_a   1.000
_cell.length_b   1.000
_cell.length_c   1.000
_cell.angle_alpha   90.00
_cell.angle_beta   90.00
_cell.angle_gamma   90.00
#
_symmetry.space_group_name_H-M   'P 1'
#
loop_
_entity.id
_entity.type
_entity.pdbx_description
1 polymer ?
#
loop_
_entity_poly.entity_id
_entity_poly.type
_entity_poly.pdbx_seq_one_letter_code
_entity_poly.pdbx_strand_id
1 'polypeptide(L)'
;MQREIDRILDIIIKEHKESRLMNKRSTGEADENLPDVLLNIQAKNDLQLPLTDIIVKAVVLDMFSAGSEISSTTMEWAMSEIMKNPKLMEEAQAEVKESLIKKDMWMKRTFMN
;
A
#
# COMPACT_ATOMS: atom_id res chain seq x y z
N MET A 1 -3.36 -20.70 5.58
CA MET A 1 -2.93 -19.29 5.66
C MET A 1 -1.57 -19.07 4.99
N GLN A 2 -0.46 -19.66 5.46
CA GLN A 2 0.87 -19.47 4.85
C GLN A 2 0.92 -19.79 3.35
N ARG A 3 0.35 -20.93 2.91
CA ARG A 3 0.30 -21.31 1.49
C ARG A 3 -0.46 -20.31 0.61
N GLU A 4 -1.42 -19.59 1.18
CA GLU A 4 -2.22 -18.63 0.44
C GLU A 4 -1.49 -17.29 0.30
N ILE A 5 -0.86 -16.83 1.39
CA ILE A 5 0.01 -15.65 1.37
C ILE A 5 1.16 -15.85 0.38
N ASP A 6 1.78 -17.04 0.39
CA ASP A 6 2.87 -17.37 -0.52
C ASP A 6 2.43 -17.29 -2.00
N ARG A 7 1.23 -17.80 -2.33
CA ARG A 7 0.65 -17.66 -3.68
C ARG A 7 0.39 -16.22 -4.07
N ILE A 8 -0.13 -15.41 -3.17
CA ILE A 8 -0.38 -13.98 -3.43
C ILE A 8 0.95 -13.26 -3.70
N LEU A 9 1.97 -13.52 -2.89
CA LEU A 9 3.29 -12.92 -3.08
C LEU A 9 3.95 -13.39 -4.38
N ASP A 10 3.76 -14.64 -4.79
CA ASP A 10 4.21 -15.14 -6.09
C ASP A 10 3.54 -14.39 -7.24
N ILE A 11 2.22 -14.15 -7.16
CA ILE A 11 1.48 -13.37 -8.15
C ILE A 11 2.03 -11.94 -8.22
N ILE A 12 2.17 -11.27 -7.08
CA ILE A 12 2.69 -9.90 -6.99
C ILE A 12 4.08 -9.81 -7.62
N ILE A 13 5.01 -10.70 -7.24
CA ILE A 13 6.37 -10.69 -7.78
C ILE A 13 6.37 -10.96 -9.28
N LYS A 14 5.54 -11.90 -9.74
CA LYS A 14 5.42 -12.21 -11.16
C LYS A 14 4.93 -11.01 -11.96
N GLU A 15 3.89 -10.33 -11.50
CA GLU A 15 3.34 -9.12 -12.14
C GLU A 15 4.37 -7.99 -12.23
N HIS A 16 5.17 -7.78 -11.17
CA HIS A 16 6.23 -6.77 -11.18
C HIS A 16 7.38 -7.18 -12.12
N LYS A 17 7.78 -8.46 -12.13
CA LYS A 17 8.78 -8.99 -13.08
C LYS A 17 8.31 -8.81 -14.54
N GLU A 18 7.05 -9.10 -14.84
CA GLU A 18 6.47 -8.94 -16.18
C GLU A 18 6.35 -7.48 -16.60
N SER A 19 5.86 -6.61 -15.70
CA SER A 19 5.72 -5.18 -15.94
C SER A 19 7.07 -4.53 -16.27
N ARG A 20 8.14 -4.97 -15.62
CA ARG A 20 9.52 -4.54 -15.91
C ARG A 20 10.01 -4.93 -17.30
N LEU A 21 9.63 -6.10 -17.80
CA LEU A 21 10.00 -6.52 -19.15
C LEU A 21 9.30 -5.67 -20.20
N MET A 22 8.06 -5.28 -19.95
CA MET A 22 7.26 -4.45 -20.86
C MET A 22 7.68 -2.97 -20.83
N ASN A 23 8.08 -2.44 -19.67
CA ASN A 23 8.36 -1.01 -19.47
C ASN A 23 9.84 -0.60 -19.65
N LYS A 24 10.69 -1.43 -20.26
CA LYS A 24 12.11 -1.13 -20.55
C LYS A 24 12.40 0.13 -21.42
N ARG A 25 11.38 0.95 -21.75
CA ARG A 25 11.48 2.12 -22.65
C ARG A 25 11.13 3.48 -22.02
N SER A 26 10.68 3.56 -20.77
CA SER A 26 10.41 4.85 -20.12
C SER A 26 11.48 5.17 -19.08
N THR A 27 12.56 5.79 -19.53
CA THR A 27 13.62 6.42 -18.70
C THR A 27 13.12 7.71 -18.05
N GLY A 28 11.99 7.67 -17.38
CA GLY A 28 11.48 8.79 -16.60
C GLY A 28 10.87 8.22 -15.35
N GLU A 29 11.45 8.57 -14.19
CA GLU A 29 10.94 8.45 -12.82
C GLU A 29 9.55 7.78 -12.72
N ALA A 30 9.50 6.49 -13.04
CA ALA A 30 8.30 5.70 -12.84
C ALA A 30 8.21 5.47 -11.34
N ASP A 31 7.00 5.52 -10.81
CA ASP A 31 6.63 5.27 -9.42
C ASP A 31 7.20 3.88 -9.00
N GLU A 32 8.47 3.86 -8.56
CA GLU A 32 9.18 2.63 -8.21
C GLU A 32 8.67 2.18 -6.85
N ASN A 33 7.92 1.08 -6.85
CA ASN A 33 7.39 0.52 -5.62
C ASN A 33 8.45 -0.39 -4.96
N LEU A 34 8.26 -0.71 -3.68
CA LEU A 34 9.18 -1.57 -2.94
C LEU A 34 9.57 -2.87 -3.69
N PRO A 35 8.64 -3.65 -4.28
CA PRO A 35 9.01 -4.86 -5.02
C PRO A 35 9.93 -4.56 -6.20
N ASP A 36 9.75 -3.44 -6.89
CA ASP A 36 10.61 -3.03 -8.00
C ASP A 36 12.03 -2.73 -7.53
N VAL A 37 12.19 -2.01 -6.43
CA VAL A 37 13.49 -1.71 -5.84
C VAL A 37 14.21 -3.01 -5.44
N LEU A 38 13.51 -3.92 -4.77
CA LEU A 38 14.09 -5.21 -4.36
C LEU A 38 14.49 -6.07 -5.58
N LEU A 39 13.66 -6.12 -6.62
CA LEU A 39 13.99 -6.82 -7.86
C LEU A 39 15.15 -6.17 -8.63
N ASN A 40 15.30 -4.83 -8.56
CA ASN A 40 16.47 -4.12 -9.10
C ASN A 40 17.76 -4.52 -8.39
N ILE A 41 17.73 -4.59 -7.06
CA ILE A 41 18.87 -5.01 -6.26
C ILE A 41 19.21 -6.47 -6.53
N GLN A 42 18.21 -7.35 -6.63
CA GLN A 42 18.37 -8.75 -7.03
C GLN A 42 19.04 -8.87 -8.41
N ALA A 43 18.60 -8.08 -9.39
CA ALA A 43 19.13 -8.13 -10.76
C ALA A 43 20.57 -7.62 -10.89
N LYS A 44 20.98 -6.64 -10.07
CA LYS A 44 22.37 -6.15 -10.02
C LYS A 44 23.32 -7.20 -9.45
N ASN A 45 22.85 -8.02 -8.50
CA ASN A 45 23.61 -9.11 -7.90
C ASN A 45 24.96 -8.68 -7.28
N ASP A 46 25.05 -7.44 -6.80
CA ASP A 46 26.26 -6.85 -6.20
C ASP A 46 26.38 -7.11 -4.69
N LEU A 47 25.45 -7.89 -4.12
CA LEU A 47 25.42 -8.21 -2.70
C LEU A 47 26.28 -9.46 -2.41
N GLN A 48 26.93 -9.47 -1.24
CA GLN A 48 27.67 -10.65 -0.76
C GLN A 48 26.78 -11.89 -0.58
N LEU A 49 25.49 -11.67 -0.31
CA LEU A 49 24.45 -12.68 -0.27
C LEU A 49 23.42 -12.41 -1.36
N PRO A 50 23.19 -13.35 -2.29
CA PRO A 50 22.19 -13.17 -3.34
C PRO A 50 20.80 -12.97 -2.75
N LEU A 51 20.12 -11.92 -3.20
CA LEU A 51 18.74 -11.66 -2.82
C LEU A 51 17.83 -12.67 -3.53
N THR A 52 17.43 -13.75 -2.87
CA THR A 52 16.55 -14.77 -3.46
C THR A 52 15.09 -14.32 -3.46
N ASP A 53 14.26 -14.92 -4.31
CA ASP A 53 12.80 -14.66 -4.31
C ASP A 53 12.17 -14.91 -2.94
N ILE A 54 12.70 -15.85 -2.15
CA ILE A 54 12.26 -16.11 -0.78
C ILE A 54 12.51 -14.88 0.11
N ILE A 55 13.69 -14.26 -0.01
CA ILE A 55 14.02 -13.07 0.78
C ILE A 55 13.19 -11.87 0.32
N VAL A 56 12.98 -11.70 -0.99
CA VAL A 56 12.08 -10.65 -1.52
C VAL A 56 10.67 -10.81 -0.96
N LYS A 57 10.11 -12.02 -1.03
CA LYS A 57 8.78 -12.33 -0.46
C LYS A 57 8.73 -12.04 1.04
N ALA A 58 9.77 -12.43 1.79
CA ALA A 58 9.84 -12.22 3.23
C ALA A 58 9.83 -10.72 3.60
N VAL A 59 10.63 -9.90 2.91
CA VAL A 59 10.68 -8.45 3.17
C VAL A 59 9.37 -7.77 2.84
N VAL A 60 8.76 -8.11 1.69
CA VAL A 60 7.46 -7.56 1.29
C VAL A 60 6.40 -7.93 2.32
N LEU A 61 6.36 -9.19 2.75
CA LEU A 61 5.42 -9.66 3.77
C LEU A 61 5.61 -8.93 5.10
N ASP A 62 6.86 -8.82 5.58
CA ASP A 62 7.18 -8.18 6.85
C ASP A 62 6.71 -6.72 6.89
N MET A 63 6.93 -5.97 5.80
CA MET A 63 6.46 -4.59 5.69
C MET A 63 4.93 -4.46 5.76
N PHE A 64 4.20 -5.32 5.05
CA PHE A 64 2.73 -5.29 5.09
C PHE A 64 2.18 -5.75 6.44
N SER A 65 2.74 -6.81 7.02
CA SER A 65 2.29 -7.33 8.31
C SER A 65 2.53 -6.33 9.44
N ALA A 66 3.73 -5.75 9.53
CA ALA A 66 4.07 -4.77 10.55
C ALA A 66 3.20 -3.50 10.45
N GLY A 67 2.97 -2.99 9.23
CA GLY A 67 2.16 -1.78 9.02
C GLY A 67 0.66 -1.99 9.27
N SER A 68 0.12 -3.15 8.88
CA SER A 68 -1.31 -3.44 9.00
C SER A 68 -1.74 -3.67 10.45
N GLU A 69 -0.96 -4.39 11.25
CA GLU A 69 -1.32 -4.72 12.64
C GLU A 69 -1.39 -3.45 13.52
N ILE A 70 -0.42 -2.54 13.37
CA ILE A 70 -0.35 -1.32 14.17
C ILE A 70 -1.48 -0.34 13.78
N SER A 71 -1.71 -0.14 12.48
CA SER A 71 -2.74 0.78 12.00
C SER A 71 -4.15 0.30 12.32
N SER A 72 -4.43 -1.00 12.15
CA SER A 72 -5.72 -1.60 12.52
C SER A 72 -5.98 -1.48 14.02
N THR A 73 -5.02 -1.86 14.87
CA THR A 73 -5.14 -1.72 16.32
C THR A 73 -5.42 -0.28 16.73
N THR A 74 -4.68 0.68 16.18
CA THR A 74 -4.88 2.12 16.49
C THR A 74 -6.28 2.57 16.08
N MET A 75 -6.77 2.15 14.92
CA MET A 75 -8.10 2.51 14.45
C MET A 75 -9.20 1.85 15.27
N GLU A 76 -9.02 0.59 15.68
CA GLU A 76 -9.94 -0.11 16.59
C GLU A 76 -10.09 0.62 17.93
N TRP A 77 -8.98 1.07 18.53
CA TRP A 77 -9.02 1.88 19.75
C TRP A 77 -9.70 3.22 19.52
N ALA A 78 -9.35 3.93 18.45
CA ALA A 78 -9.96 5.21 18.13
C ALA A 78 -11.48 5.09 17.95
N MET A 79 -11.94 4.11 17.15
CA MET A 79 -13.38 3.86 16.96
C MET A 79 -14.06 3.46 18.27
N SER A 80 -13.41 2.63 19.09
CA SER A 80 -13.94 2.21 20.39
C SER A 80 -14.14 3.39 21.33
N GLU A 81 -13.21 4.35 21.37
CA GLU A 81 -13.32 5.55 22.19
C GLU A 81 -14.37 6.54 21.64
N ILE A 82 -14.45 6.71 20.32
CA ILE A 82 -15.47 7.55 19.69
C ILE A 82 -16.88 6.98 19.95
N MET A 83 -17.06 5.66 19.84
CA MET A 83 -18.36 5.01 20.09
C MET A 83 -18.85 5.15 21.53
N LYS A 84 -17.94 5.28 22.51
CA LYS A 84 -18.30 5.51 23.92
C LYS A 84 -18.77 6.93 24.20
N ASN A 85 -18.53 7.88 23.29
CA ASN A 85 -18.94 9.27 23.43
C ASN A 85 -19.86 9.71 22.28
N PRO A 86 -21.19 9.64 22.47
CA PRO A 86 -22.17 9.95 21.42
C PRO A 86 -21.99 11.33 20.79
N LYS A 87 -21.55 12.32 21.56
CA LYS A 87 -21.30 13.68 21.06
C LYS A 87 -20.09 13.71 20.10
N LEU A 88 -18.99 13.05 20.46
CA LEU A 88 -17.82 12.95 19.58
C LEU A 88 -18.12 12.14 18.32
N MET A 89 -18.95 11.10 18.43
CA MET A 89 -19.41 10.34 17.26
C MET A 89 -20.20 11.21 16.28
N GLU A 90 -21.13 12.02 16.78
CA GLU A 90 -21.92 12.94 15.95
C GLU A 90 -21.02 13.96 15.24
N GLU A 91 -20.06 14.55 15.97
CA GLU A 91 -19.09 15.51 15.42
C GLU A 91 -18.21 14.86 14.34
N ALA A 92 -17.65 13.67 14.58
CA ALA A 92 -16.82 12.95 13.62
C ALA A 92 -17.59 12.57 12.33
N GLN A 93 -18.85 12.14 12.45
CA GLN A 93 -19.68 11.83 11.29
C GLN A 93 -20.03 13.09 10.48
N ALA A 94 -20.30 14.20 11.16
CA ALA A 94 -20.55 15.49 10.51
C ALA A 94 -19.33 15.95 9.71
N GLU A 95 -18.12 15.83 10.27
CA GLU A 95 -16.86 16.20 9.61
C GLU A 95 -16.63 15.39 8.32
N VAL A 96 -16.80 14.06 8.38
CA VAL A 96 -16.66 13.20 7.20
C VAL A 96 -17.65 13.62 6.11
N LYS A 97 -18.92 13.85 6.47
CA LYS A 97 -19.95 14.29 5.52
C LYS A 97 -19.59 15.63 4.87
N GLU A 98 -19.12 16.59 5.65
CA GLU A 98 -18.70 17.91 5.15
C GLU A 98 -17.50 17.80 4.19
N SER A 99 -16.51 16.97 4.52
CA SER A 99 -15.33 16.75 3.68
C SER A 99 -15.68 16.15 2.30
N LEU A 100 -16.63 15.21 2.26
CA LEU A 100 -17.10 14.59 1.03
C LEU A 100 -17.83 15.60 0.14
N ILE A 101 -18.70 16.42 0.72
CA ILE A 101 -19.40 17.49 -0.01
C ILE A 101 -18.38 18.51 -0.57
N LYS A 102 -17.37 18.89 0.22
CA LYS A 102 -16.29 19.78 -0.24
C LYS A 102 -15.52 19.18 -1.42
N LYS A 103 -15.18 17.88 -1.35
CA LYS A 103 -14.49 17.17 -2.43
C LYS A 103 -15.33 17.14 -3.71
N ASP A 104 -16.61 16.83 -3.61
CA ASP A 104 -17.53 16.82 -4.75
C ASP A 104 -17.67 18.21 -5.40
N MET A 105 -17.77 19.26 -4.59
CA MET A 105 -17.79 20.64 -5.10
C MET A 105 -16.47 21.01 -5.79
N TRP A 106 -15.33 20.62 -5.21
CA TRP A 106 -14.01 20.88 -5.80
C TRP A 106 -13.85 20.17 -7.16
N MET A 107 -14.27 18.90 -7.25
CA MET A 107 -14.25 18.14 -8.50
C MET A 107 -15.12 18.81 -9.58
N LYS A 108 -16.37 19.17 -9.24
CA LYS A 108 -17.27 19.85 -10.18
C LYS A 108 -16.70 21.18 -10.68
N ARG A 109 -16.09 21.97 -9.78
CA ARG A 109 -15.50 23.27 -10.13
C ARG A 109 -14.27 23.15 -11.02
N THR A 110 -13.47 22.11 -10.83
CA THR A 110 -12.19 21.90 -11.53
C THR A 110 -12.39 21.26 -12.91
N PHE A 111 -13.40 20.42 -13.08
CA PHE A 111 -13.59 19.62 -14.29
C PHE A 111 -14.87 19.91 -15.10
N MET A 112 -15.77 20.79 -14.62
CA MET A 112 -16.99 21.19 -15.35
C MET A 112 -17.02 22.68 -15.76
N ASN A 113 -15.90 23.40 -15.70
CA ASN A 113 -15.73 24.75 -16.26
C ASN A 113 -14.73 24.74 -17.41
#